data_AF-A0A1Y4LGY5-F1
#
_entry.id   AF-A0A1Y4LGY5-F1
#
_cell.length_a   1.000
_cell.length_b   1.000
_cell.length_c   1.000
_cell.angle_alpha   90.00
_cell.angle_beta   90.00
_cell.angle_gamma   90.00
#
_symmetry.space_group_name_H-M   'P 1'
#
loop_
_entity.id
_entity.type
_entity.pdbx_description
1 polymer ?
#
loop_
_entity_poly.entity_id
_entity_poly.type
_entity_poly.pdbx_seq_one_letter_code
_entity_poly.pdbx_strand_id
1 'polypeptide(L)'
;MPSASPNETAAFTPGTWLSDGGQYYFFDAGGTTGRTASLEDGTGVGFTYSLVGTEAVFSMGAADNTNSCTVSRNGDTVTLEWADGATEHLTYVSEQGSDTFQFYSNQELAGLALSFYRENNGAQDNQTLTSAAQTNEDGSVSIQVYENLGDHNSTAAWYTVDRMTAAGTDNSGNEVNLAG
;
A
#
# COMPACT_ATOMS: atom_id res chain seq x y z
N MET A 1 9.65 -24.56 32.36
CA MET A 1 9.55 -23.48 31.35
C MET A 1 10.60 -23.79 30.30
N PRO A 2 10.25 -24.20 29.07
CA PRO A 2 11.27 -24.36 28.04
C PRO A 2 11.65 -22.99 27.50
N SER A 3 12.96 -22.74 27.51
CA SER A 3 13.63 -21.57 26.96
C SER A 3 13.24 -21.33 25.51
N ALA A 4 12.83 -20.11 25.18
CA ALA A 4 12.91 -19.62 23.81
C ALA A 4 14.39 -19.58 23.42
N SER A 5 14.77 -20.42 22.46
CA SER A 5 16.11 -20.39 21.86
C SER A 5 16.33 -19.03 21.18
N PRO A 6 17.48 -18.37 21.38
CA PRO A 6 17.84 -17.17 20.64
C PRO A 6 18.39 -17.56 19.25
N ASN A 7 18.14 -16.71 18.25
CA ASN A 7 18.69 -16.72 16.88
C ASN A 7 18.08 -17.70 15.85
N GLU A 8 16.79 -17.58 15.57
CA GLU A 8 16.41 -17.49 14.16
C GLU A 8 16.55 -16.01 13.78
N THR A 9 17.42 -15.69 12.83
CA THR A 9 17.45 -14.37 12.21
C THR A 9 16.04 -14.15 11.67
N ALA A 10 15.19 -13.40 12.37
CA ALA A 10 13.83 -13.16 11.93
C ALA A 10 13.92 -12.55 10.54
N ALA A 11 13.56 -13.32 9.50
CA ALA A 11 13.69 -12.86 8.13
C ALA A 11 12.90 -11.55 7.95
N PHE A 12 11.78 -11.45 8.66
CA PHE A 12 10.97 -10.25 8.77
C PHE A 12 11.29 -9.49 10.05
N THR A 13 11.86 -8.30 9.89
CA THR A 13 11.92 -7.31 10.97
C THR A 13 10.48 -6.81 11.24
N PRO A 14 10.04 -6.69 12.50
CA PRO A 14 8.75 -6.08 12.81
C PRO A 14 8.62 -4.68 12.23
N GLY A 15 7.40 -4.33 11.79
CA GLY A 15 7.10 -3.06 11.17
C GLY A 15 6.41 -3.19 9.81
N THR A 16 6.48 -2.11 9.03
CA THR A 16 5.82 -1.97 7.74
C THR A 16 6.79 -2.27 6.59
N TRP A 17 6.32 -3.11 5.67
CA TRP A 17 7.00 -3.49 4.45
C TRP A 17 6.10 -3.22 3.25
N LEU A 18 6.65 -2.77 2.14
CA LEU A 18 5.92 -2.52 0.89
C LEU A 18 6.27 -3.58 -0.15
N SER A 19 5.25 -4.26 -0.66
CA SER A 19 5.32 -5.14 -1.82
C SER A 19 5.36 -4.34 -3.12
N ASP A 20 6.14 -4.83 -4.08
CA ASP A 20 6.12 -4.40 -5.48
C ASP A 20 4.75 -4.60 -6.16
N GLY A 21 3.92 -5.50 -5.62
CA GLY A 21 2.52 -5.67 -6.00
C GLY A 21 1.58 -4.57 -5.50
N GLY A 22 2.07 -3.54 -4.80
CA GLY A 22 1.25 -2.46 -4.28
C GLY A 22 0.43 -2.85 -3.05
N GLN A 23 1.08 -3.52 -2.10
CA GLN A 23 0.47 -3.93 -0.84
C GLN A 23 1.44 -3.72 0.33
N TYR A 24 0.96 -3.12 1.42
CA TYR A 24 1.69 -3.09 2.69
C TYR A 24 1.52 -4.41 3.44
N TYR A 25 2.62 -4.86 4.04
CA TYR A 25 2.70 -5.95 4.98
C TYR A 25 3.16 -5.41 6.33
N PHE A 26 2.35 -5.61 7.36
CA PHE A 26 2.66 -5.23 8.73
C PHE A 26 3.00 -6.49 9.51
N PHE A 27 4.26 -6.65 9.89
CA PHE A 27 4.73 -7.77 10.70
C PHE A 27 4.78 -7.38 12.18
N ASP A 28 4.11 -8.16 13.03
CA ASP A 28 4.06 -7.88 14.46
C ASP A 28 5.38 -8.30 15.17
N ALA A 29 5.68 -7.63 16.28
CA ALA A 29 6.85 -7.93 17.11
C ALA A 29 6.86 -9.35 17.71
N GLY A 30 5.71 -10.05 17.68
CA GLY A 30 5.56 -11.45 18.09
C GLY A 30 6.01 -12.49 17.04
N GLY A 31 6.41 -12.06 15.83
CA GLY A 31 7.12 -12.88 14.85
C GLY A 31 6.33 -14.01 14.19
N THR A 32 5.00 -14.04 14.32
CA THR A 32 4.15 -15.10 13.73
C THR A 32 2.81 -14.59 13.20
N THR A 33 2.54 -13.30 13.35
CA THR A 33 1.30 -12.64 12.94
C THR A 33 1.62 -11.35 12.20
N GLY A 34 0.66 -10.93 11.41
CA GLY A 34 0.68 -9.65 10.75
C GLY A 34 -0.64 -9.36 10.07
N ARG A 35 -0.66 -8.30 9.28
CA ARG A 35 -1.76 -8.02 8.37
C ARG A 35 -1.26 -7.37 7.10
N THR A 36 -2.06 -7.45 6.06
CA THR A 36 -1.83 -6.70 4.84
C THR A 36 -2.72 -5.45 4.77
N ALA A 37 -2.38 -4.52 3.88
CA ALA A 37 -3.27 -3.47 3.41
C ALA A 37 -2.91 -3.09 1.96
N SER A 38 -3.88 -3.14 1.06
CA SER A 38 -3.74 -2.79 -0.35
C SER A 38 -3.51 -1.29 -0.50
N LEU A 39 -2.60 -0.90 -1.40
CA LEU A 39 -2.43 0.50 -1.76
C LEU A 39 -3.67 1.07 -2.49
N GLU A 40 -4.49 0.21 -3.09
CA GLU A 40 -5.63 0.59 -3.92
C GLU A 40 -6.82 1.08 -3.08
N ASP A 41 -7.25 0.29 -2.10
CA ASP A 41 -8.47 0.52 -1.32
C ASP A 41 -8.25 0.46 0.20
N GLY A 42 -7.01 0.23 0.64
CA GLY A 42 -6.67 0.09 2.06
C GLY A 42 -7.13 -1.22 2.70
N THR A 43 -7.82 -2.09 1.95
CA THR A 43 -8.31 -3.36 2.47
C THR A 43 -7.18 -4.36 2.62
N GLY A 44 -7.30 -5.26 3.58
CA GLY A 44 -6.33 -6.33 3.75
C GLY A 44 -6.80 -7.34 4.77
N VAL A 45 -6.01 -8.40 4.91
CA VAL A 45 -6.35 -9.53 5.77
C VAL A 45 -5.27 -9.72 6.83
N GLY A 46 -5.69 -10.11 8.02
CA GLY A 46 -4.77 -10.64 9.01
C GLY A 46 -4.18 -11.95 8.50
N PHE A 47 -2.91 -12.17 8.78
CA PHE A 47 -2.23 -13.41 8.45
C PHE A 47 -1.43 -13.93 9.63
N THR A 48 -1.24 -15.25 9.64
CA THR A 48 -0.22 -15.89 10.45
C THR A 48 0.86 -16.44 9.54
N TYR A 49 2.09 -16.56 10.03
CA TYR A 49 3.14 -17.21 9.28
C TYR A 49 4.06 -18.02 10.19
N SER A 50 4.64 -19.07 9.62
CA SER A 50 5.76 -19.80 10.19
C SER A 50 6.92 -19.73 9.22
N LEU A 51 8.15 -19.68 9.75
CA LEU A 51 9.39 -19.70 8.98
C LEU A 51 10.27 -20.79 9.59
N VAL A 52 10.77 -21.70 8.77
CA VAL A 52 11.76 -22.72 9.16
C VAL A 52 12.92 -22.64 8.19
N GLY A 53 14.04 -22.07 8.63
CA GLY A 53 15.15 -21.76 7.73
C GLY A 53 14.76 -20.70 6.70
N THR A 54 14.66 -21.08 5.43
CA THR A 54 14.23 -20.20 4.33
C THR A 54 12.82 -20.50 3.85
N GLU A 55 12.16 -21.55 4.34
CA GLU A 55 10.80 -21.90 3.92
C GLU A 55 9.79 -21.24 4.86
N ALA A 56 8.92 -20.38 4.31
CA ALA A 56 7.82 -19.77 5.03
C ALA A 56 6.47 -20.31 4.56
N VAL A 57 5.52 -20.39 5.48
CA VAL A 57 4.12 -20.71 5.19
C VAL A 57 3.25 -19.61 5.78
N PHE A 58 2.53 -18.90 4.92
CA PHE A 58 1.58 -17.85 5.27
C PHE A 58 0.16 -18.41 5.26
N SER A 59 -0.62 -18.13 6.30
CA SER A 59 -2.07 -18.38 6.35
C SER A 59 -2.81 -17.05 6.30
N MET A 60 -3.43 -16.74 5.16
CA MET A 60 -4.00 -15.40 4.88
C MET A 60 -5.53 -15.42 5.06
N GLY A 61 -6.04 -14.65 6.02
CA GLY A 61 -7.48 -14.50 6.31
C GLY A 61 -8.13 -15.70 7.01
N ALA A 62 -7.81 -16.92 6.59
CA ALA A 62 -8.26 -18.17 7.21
C ALA A 62 -7.12 -19.21 7.22
N ALA A 63 -7.17 -20.13 8.19
CA ALA A 63 -6.10 -21.11 8.42
C ALA A 63 -5.98 -22.16 7.31
N ASP A 64 -7.00 -22.34 6.47
CA ASP A 64 -7.02 -23.24 5.32
C ASP A 64 -6.46 -22.60 4.04
N ASN A 65 -6.32 -21.27 4.00
CA ASN A 65 -5.70 -20.55 2.89
C ASN A 65 -4.19 -20.38 3.12
N THR A 66 -3.48 -21.50 2.99
CA THR A 66 -2.04 -21.58 3.22
C THR A 66 -1.26 -21.43 1.92
N ASN A 67 -0.25 -20.55 1.94
CA ASN A 67 0.63 -20.26 0.82
C ASN A 67 2.07 -20.40 1.30
N SER A 68 2.81 -21.32 0.69
CA SER A 68 4.23 -21.52 1.00
C SER A 68 5.11 -20.74 0.04
N CYS A 69 6.19 -20.16 0.56
CA CYS A 69 7.21 -19.48 -0.23
C CYS A 69 8.61 -19.70 0.33
N THR A 70 9.60 -19.49 -0.52
CA THR A 70 11.00 -19.39 -0.09
C THR A 70 11.33 -17.94 0.17
N VAL A 71 11.84 -17.64 1.36
CA VAL A 71 12.22 -16.32 1.82
C VAL A 71 13.72 -16.15 1.67
N SER A 72 14.13 -15.10 0.98
CA SER A 72 15.52 -14.64 0.98
C SER A 72 15.58 -13.16 1.35
N ARG A 73 16.59 -12.77 2.14
CA ARG A 73 16.77 -11.39 2.59
C ARG A 73 18.06 -10.82 2.04
N ASN A 74 17.97 -9.62 1.46
CA ASN A 74 19.10 -8.84 0.99
C ASN A 74 18.99 -7.41 1.54
N GLY A 75 19.62 -7.15 2.69
CA GLY A 75 19.54 -5.87 3.39
C GLY A 75 18.11 -5.56 3.85
N ASP A 76 17.56 -4.47 3.30
CA ASP A 76 16.22 -3.96 3.58
C ASP A 76 15.15 -4.50 2.63
N THR A 77 15.52 -5.42 1.73
CA THR A 77 14.60 -6.11 0.83
C THR A 77 14.50 -7.59 1.22
N VAL A 78 13.28 -8.10 1.25
CA VAL A 78 12.95 -9.52 1.40
C VAL A 78 12.26 -9.97 0.12
N THR A 79 12.78 -11.01 -0.50
CA THR A 79 12.18 -11.64 -1.67
C THR A 79 11.42 -12.89 -1.23
N LEU A 80 10.15 -12.98 -1.64
CA LEU A 80 9.29 -14.14 -1.45
C LEU A 80 9.12 -14.83 -2.80
N GLU A 81 9.61 -16.06 -2.92
CA GLU A 81 9.39 -16.92 -4.08
C GLU A 81 8.26 -17.89 -3.76
N TRP A 82 7.05 -17.60 -4.25
CA TRP A 82 5.84 -18.37 -4.02
C TRP A 82 5.88 -19.72 -4.77
N ALA A 83 5.17 -20.72 -4.25
CA ALA A 83 5.15 -22.06 -4.81
C ALA A 83 4.57 -22.15 -6.25
N ASP A 84 3.80 -21.14 -6.68
CA ASP A 84 3.29 -21.00 -8.05
C ASP A 84 4.30 -20.38 -9.02
N GLY A 85 5.50 -20.02 -8.53
CA GLY A 85 6.57 -19.38 -9.30
C GLY A 85 6.48 -17.85 -9.33
N ALA A 86 5.46 -17.24 -8.71
CA ALA A 86 5.43 -15.80 -8.53
C ALA A 86 6.54 -15.36 -7.59
N THR A 87 7.18 -14.23 -7.90
CA THR A 87 8.17 -13.61 -7.03
C THR A 87 7.65 -12.27 -6.59
N GLU A 88 7.68 -12.02 -5.29
CA GLU A 88 7.26 -10.77 -4.68
C GLU A 88 8.45 -10.14 -3.94
N HIS A 89 8.55 -8.82 -3.97
CA HIS A 89 9.64 -8.09 -3.33
C HIS A 89 9.09 -7.15 -2.27
N LEU A 90 9.41 -7.45 -1.01
CA LEU A 90 9.07 -6.62 0.13
C LEU A 90 10.23 -5.70 0.48
N THR A 91 10.01 -4.39 0.47
CA THR A 91 11.00 -3.40 0.93
C THR A 91 10.59 -2.83 2.28
N TYR A 92 11.54 -2.75 3.21
CA TYR A 92 11.28 -2.18 4.53
C TYR A 92 10.97 -0.68 4.44
N VAL A 93 9.88 -0.26 5.09
CA VAL A 93 9.40 1.14 5.07
C VAL A 93 9.57 1.81 6.43
N SER A 94 9.15 1.14 7.51
CA SER A 94 9.07 1.76 8.84
C SER A 94 8.98 0.74 9.96
N GLU A 95 9.39 1.12 11.18
CA GLU A 95 9.18 0.33 12.41
C GLU A 95 7.72 0.36 12.88
N GLN A 96 6.91 1.26 12.33
CA GLN A 96 5.50 1.41 12.69
C GLN A 96 4.70 0.15 12.29
N GLY A 97 3.81 -0.29 13.19
CA GLY A 97 2.83 -1.32 12.93
C GLY A 97 1.55 -0.75 12.33
N SER A 98 0.60 -1.62 12.01
CA SER A 98 -0.66 -1.24 11.34
C SER A 98 -1.52 -0.22 12.09
N ASP A 99 -1.40 -0.16 13.42
CA ASP A 99 -2.22 0.74 14.25
C ASP A 99 -1.67 2.17 14.25
N THR A 100 -0.39 2.33 13.92
CA THR A 100 0.32 3.61 13.95
C THR A 100 0.66 4.13 12.57
N PHE A 101 0.90 3.24 11.61
CA PHE A 101 1.24 3.60 10.25
C PHE A 101 0.00 4.12 9.53
N GLN A 102 0.05 5.39 9.12
CA GLN A 102 -1.03 6.05 8.39
C GLN A 102 -0.60 6.28 6.96
N PHE A 103 -1.49 5.95 6.03
CA PHE A 103 -1.33 6.19 4.61
C PHE A 103 -2.70 6.39 3.98
N TYR A 104 -2.76 7.05 2.83
CA TYR A 104 -3.97 7.14 2.02
C TYR A 104 -3.92 6.13 0.88
N SER A 105 -4.98 5.32 0.74
CA SER A 105 -5.20 4.46 -0.42
C SER A 105 -5.47 5.27 -1.69
N ASN A 106 -5.33 4.66 -2.87
CA ASN A 106 -5.64 5.30 -4.14
C ASN A 106 -7.11 5.76 -4.17
N GLN A 107 -8.02 4.95 -3.65
CA GLN A 107 -9.43 5.29 -3.55
C GLN A 107 -9.69 6.51 -2.64
N GLU A 108 -9.03 6.59 -1.48
CA GLU A 108 -9.11 7.75 -0.59
C GLU A 108 -8.53 9.00 -1.24
N LEU A 109 -7.34 8.90 -1.85
CA LEU A 109 -6.69 10.00 -2.54
C LEU A 109 -7.52 10.51 -3.73
N ALA A 110 -8.13 9.61 -4.50
CA ALA A 110 -9.04 9.97 -5.59
C ALA A 110 -10.25 10.75 -5.03
N GLY A 111 -10.87 10.26 -3.95
CA GLY A 111 -11.98 10.94 -3.28
C GLY A 111 -11.61 12.32 -2.72
N LEU A 112 -10.43 12.44 -2.11
CA LEU A 112 -9.89 13.71 -1.62
C LEU A 112 -9.64 14.69 -2.77
N ALA A 113 -9.00 14.25 -3.86
CA ALA A 113 -8.74 15.08 -5.04
C ALA A 113 -10.02 15.61 -5.70
N LEU A 114 -11.06 14.76 -5.80
CA LEU A 114 -12.34 15.16 -6.35
C LEU A 114 -13.03 16.21 -5.45
N SER A 115 -12.97 16.02 -4.13
CA SER A 115 -13.53 16.95 -3.16
C SER A 115 -12.79 18.29 -3.19
N PHE A 116 -11.46 18.25 -3.12
CA PHE A 116 -10.59 19.43 -3.23
C PHE A 116 -10.86 20.22 -4.52
N TYR A 117 -10.94 19.53 -5.67
CA TYR A 117 -11.24 20.19 -6.94
C TYR A 117 -12.61 20.89 -6.91
N ARG A 118 -13.64 20.22 -6.39
CA ARG A 118 -15.01 20.76 -6.32
C ARG A 118 -15.11 21.97 -5.40
N GLU A 119 -14.42 21.95 -4.26
CA GLU A 119 -14.40 23.06 -3.31
C GLU A 119 -13.68 24.28 -3.87
N ASN A 120 -12.57 24.09 -4.58
CA ASN A 120 -11.75 25.19 -5.09
C ASN A 120 -12.27 25.78 -6.42
N ASN A 121 -13.10 25.04 -7.18
CA ASN A 121 -13.58 25.44 -8.51
C ASN A 121 -15.11 25.57 -8.60
N GLY A 122 -15.77 25.99 -7.51
CA GLY A 122 -17.22 26.02 -7.38
C GLY A 122 -18.00 26.59 -8.59
N ALA A 123 -19.19 26.01 -8.83
CA ALA A 123 -20.23 26.38 -9.82
C ALA A 123 -20.04 25.98 -11.30
N GLN A 124 -18.98 25.26 -11.69
CA GLN A 124 -19.03 24.46 -12.92
C GLN A 124 -19.88 23.20 -12.71
N ASP A 125 -20.43 22.64 -13.79
CA ASP A 125 -21.28 21.44 -13.79
C ASP A 125 -20.45 20.19 -13.40
N ASN A 126 -20.03 20.15 -12.15
CA ASN A 126 -19.04 19.23 -11.60
C ASN A 126 -19.70 17.93 -11.09
N GLN A 127 -20.99 17.74 -11.37
CA GLN A 127 -21.77 16.58 -10.92
C GLN A 127 -21.35 15.30 -11.63
N THR A 128 -20.85 15.40 -12.87
CA THR A 128 -20.39 14.28 -13.70
C THR A 128 -18.90 13.96 -13.52
N LEU A 129 -18.18 14.79 -12.76
CA LEU A 129 -16.76 14.55 -12.48
C LEU A 129 -16.57 13.32 -11.59
N THR A 130 -15.59 12.53 -11.98
CA THR A 130 -15.02 11.42 -11.22
C THR A 130 -13.51 11.59 -11.14
N SER A 131 -12.85 10.66 -10.46
CA SER A 131 -11.41 10.66 -10.26
C SER A 131 -10.85 9.26 -10.29
N ALA A 132 -9.60 9.14 -10.76
CA ALA A 132 -8.83 7.91 -10.68
C ALA A 132 -7.41 8.24 -10.20
N ALA A 133 -6.86 7.38 -9.35
CA ALA A 133 -5.52 7.51 -8.81
C ALA A 133 -4.68 6.31 -9.25
N GLN A 134 -3.40 6.54 -9.48
CA GLN A 134 -2.42 5.54 -9.85
C GLN A 134 -1.15 5.78 -9.06
N THR A 135 -0.63 4.71 -8.44
CA THR A 135 0.68 4.74 -7.79
C THR A 135 1.80 4.69 -8.84
N ASN A 136 2.75 5.61 -8.73
CA ASN A 136 3.93 5.69 -9.59
C ASN A 136 5.07 4.81 -9.05
N GLU A 137 6.07 4.54 -9.89
CA GLU A 137 7.24 3.73 -9.51
C GLU A 137 8.05 4.33 -8.35
N ASP A 138 8.02 5.66 -8.20
CA ASP A 138 8.70 6.39 -7.12
C ASP A 138 7.90 6.45 -5.81
N GLY A 139 6.72 5.83 -5.76
CA GLY A 139 5.82 5.81 -4.60
C GLY A 139 4.89 7.02 -4.48
N SER A 140 5.04 8.04 -5.34
CA SER A 140 4.06 9.12 -5.46
C SER A 140 2.76 8.60 -6.09
N VAL A 141 1.67 9.37 -5.96
CA VAL A 141 0.37 9.01 -6.54
C VAL A 141 -0.08 10.10 -7.49
N SER A 142 -0.26 9.74 -8.76
CA SER A 142 -0.86 10.61 -9.77
C SER A 142 -2.37 10.42 -9.78
N ILE A 143 -3.10 11.52 -9.76
CA ILE A 143 -4.56 11.53 -9.65
C ILE A 143 -5.14 12.39 -10.76
N GLN A 144 -6.03 11.80 -11.56
CA GLN A 144 -6.79 12.50 -12.58
C GLN A 144 -8.19 12.80 -12.06
N VAL A 145 -8.63 14.05 -12.16
CA VAL A 145 -10.04 14.42 -12.05
C VAL A 145 -10.57 14.67 -13.45
N TYR A 146 -11.64 13.99 -13.83
CA TYR A 146 -12.15 14.02 -15.21
C TYR A 146 -13.65 13.79 -15.29
N GLU A 147 -14.24 14.25 -16.38
CA GLU A 147 -15.59 13.88 -16.79
C GLU A 147 -15.53 12.64 -17.68
N ASN A 148 -16.37 11.65 -17.40
CA ASN A 148 -16.53 10.49 -18.27
C ASN A 148 -17.65 10.76 -19.28
N LEU A 149 -17.29 10.89 -20.56
CA LEU A 149 -18.21 11.18 -21.66
C LEU A 149 -18.60 9.90 -22.43
N GLY A 150 -18.36 8.72 -21.86
CA GLY A 150 -18.63 7.41 -22.44
C GLY A 150 -17.41 6.85 -23.17
N ASP A 151 -17.21 7.26 -24.40
CA ASP A 151 -16.14 6.79 -25.29
C ASP A 151 -14.82 7.59 -25.17
N HIS A 152 -14.85 8.69 -24.42
CA HIS A 152 -13.66 9.46 -24.05
C HIS A 152 -13.83 10.11 -22.68
N ASN A 153 -12.71 10.59 -22.11
CA ASN A 153 -12.73 11.41 -20.91
C ASN A 153 -12.24 12.84 -21.23
N SER A 154 -12.77 13.80 -20.48
CA SER A 154 -12.28 15.18 -20.49
C SER A 154 -11.59 15.45 -19.16
N THR A 155 -10.29 15.73 -19.20
CA THR A 155 -9.50 15.99 -17.98
C THR A 155 -9.83 17.37 -17.44
N ALA A 156 -10.21 17.44 -16.17
CA ALA A 156 -10.41 18.69 -15.44
C ALA A 156 -9.14 19.12 -14.69
N ALA A 157 -8.48 18.18 -14.01
CA ALA A 157 -7.23 18.43 -13.28
C ALA A 157 -6.35 17.18 -13.18
N TRP A 158 -5.07 17.41 -12.94
CA TRP A 158 -4.10 16.40 -12.52
C TRP A 158 -3.41 16.86 -11.24
N TYR A 159 -3.18 15.91 -10.35
CA TYR A 159 -2.40 16.08 -9.13
C TYR A 159 -1.34 14.97 -9.03
N THR A 160 -0.20 15.28 -8.40
CA THR A 160 0.79 14.30 -7.97
C THR A 160 1.08 14.54 -6.51
N VAL A 161 0.80 13.56 -5.65
CA VAL A 161 0.85 13.70 -4.20
C VAL A 161 1.60 12.58 -3.51
N ASP A 162 2.08 12.86 -2.31
CA ASP A 162 2.65 11.89 -1.39
C ASP A 162 1.53 11.16 -0.64
N ARG A 163 1.62 9.83 -0.62
CA ARG A 163 0.63 8.92 -0.01
C ARG A 163 0.52 9.04 1.51
N MET A 164 1.56 9.51 2.19
CA MET A 164 1.56 9.62 3.65
C MET A 164 0.91 10.93 4.10
N THR A 165 1.00 11.96 3.28
CA THR A 165 0.59 13.33 3.64
C THR A 165 -0.60 13.86 2.83
N ALA A 166 -0.93 13.23 1.70
CA ALA A 166 -1.85 13.75 0.69
C ALA A 166 -1.49 15.15 0.16
N ALA A 167 -0.24 15.58 0.35
CA ALA A 167 0.29 16.85 -0.13
C ALA A 167 1.16 16.63 -1.38
N GLY A 168 1.23 17.63 -2.25
CA GLY A 168 2.00 17.54 -3.48
C GLY A 168 1.77 18.72 -4.40
N THR A 169 1.61 18.47 -5.70
CA THR A 169 1.44 19.52 -6.71
C THR A 169 0.34 19.23 -7.71
N ASP A 170 -0.22 20.28 -8.31
CA ASP A 170 -1.07 20.21 -9.50
C ASP A 170 -0.24 20.14 -10.80
N ASN A 171 -0.90 20.00 -11.95
CA ASN A 171 -0.24 19.99 -13.27
C ASN A 171 0.58 21.24 -13.62
N SER A 172 0.33 22.36 -12.92
CA SER A 172 1.05 23.62 -13.11
C SER A 172 2.23 23.75 -12.14
N GLY A 173 2.42 22.77 -11.25
CA GLY A 173 3.45 22.77 -10.21
C GLY A 173 3.07 23.59 -8.96
N ASN A 174 1.81 24.00 -8.82
CA ASN A 174 1.36 24.67 -7.59
C ASN A 174 1.19 23.65 -6.48
N GLU A 175 1.56 24.02 -5.26
CA GLU A 175 1.38 23.16 -4.08
C GLU A 175 -0.11 22.91 -3.80
N VAL A 176 -0.44 21.67 -3.44
CA VAL A 176 -1.77 21.25 -3.02
C VAL A 176 -1.68 20.41 -1.75
N ASN A 177 -2.68 20.51 -0.89
CA ASN A 177 -2.92 19.59 0.22
C ASN A 177 -4.36 19.09 0.11
N LEU A 178 -4.52 17.84 -0.29
CA LEU A 178 -5.84 17.26 -0.56
C LEU A 178 -6.61 16.90 0.72
N ALA A 179 -5.91 16.71 1.85
CA ALA A 179 -6.51 16.35 3.13
C ALA A 179 -6.91 17.54 4.01
N GLY A 180 -6.45 18.76 3.66
CA GLY A 180 -6.71 20.00 4.40
C GLY A 180 -5.63 20.37 5.41
#